data_AF-A0A938PQY7-F1
#
_entry.id   AF-A0A938PQY7-F1
#
_cell.length_a   1.000
_cell.length_b   1.000
_cell.length_c   1.000
_cell.angle_alpha   90.00
_cell.angle_beta   90.00
_cell.angle_gamma   90.00
#
_symmetry.space_group_name_H-M   'P 1'
#
loop_
_entity.id
_entity.type
_entity.pdbx_description
1 polymer ?
#
loop_
_entity_poly.entity_id
_entity_poly.type
_entity_poly.pdbx_seq_one_letter_code
_entity_poly.pdbx_strand_id
1 'polypeptide(L)'
;MANDRGTLPDLTLQQLRHMMTRLGVRRLLVKELAPNDNSKNQPYLSGSMEVTNILPVGEVYVDETPSGNRIMKALLPLDWLQPDGTSAPAPHAKLILYPQYPEVRFSGFLQNATNAPSSVMTTRVAGRLLFLGRTATHRIIAWAVGPDSRIAAEVRTLTDLEQIGVFRSVPLTGADAPSRLQLLSSLRRIHQQNWIMSKALRSDGRVVRCDSTNCVGYTLEAELGVSRNGVAEPDYLGWEVKASQVTDFTRIPASKAVTLFTPEPTGGYYCSAGIEGFVRKFGYPDKRGRPNRLNFGGVYRTDQRHPGTALTLRVRGFDAERRELTDAAGALALVSDSGETAAEWAFSALLSLWNRKHAKAAYVPAEVRAAPERQYRYGMIVQLGERTDFIRLMHAIACGKVYYDPGIKVERGTNDAPTSKRRSQFRVRFSDLAELYDSMTSVSVLSESAA
;
A
#
# COMPACT_ATOMS: atom_id res chain seq x y z
N MET A 1 -14.71 -40.45 16.44
CA MET A 1 -15.43 -40.20 15.17
C MET A 1 -14.37 -39.96 14.11
N ALA A 2 -14.26 -40.88 13.15
CA ALA A 2 -13.23 -40.84 12.12
C ALA A 2 -13.42 -39.58 11.25
N ASN A 3 -12.32 -38.88 11.04
CA ASN A 3 -12.24 -37.66 10.25
C ASN A 3 -12.40 -38.07 8.78
N ASP A 4 -13.64 -38.09 8.29
CA ASP A 4 -13.95 -38.37 6.89
C ASP A 4 -13.35 -37.24 6.05
N ARG A 5 -12.16 -37.47 5.51
CA ARG A 5 -11.45 -36.53 4.64
C ARG A 5 -12.16 -36.54 3.29
N GLY A 6 -13.35 -35.93 3.26
CA GLY A 6 -14.17 -35.82 2.07
C GLY A 6 -13.34 -35.27 0.92
N THR A 7 -13.34 -36.00 -0.20
CA THR A 7 -12.88 -35.48 -1.49
C THR A 7 -13.64 -34.20 -1.80
N LEU A 8 -12.91 -33.13 -2.15
CA LEU A 8 -13.54 -31.88 -2.54
C LEU A 8 -14.48 -32.14 -3.74
N PRO A 9 -15.67 -31.54 -3.79
CA PRO A 9 -16.57 -31.70 -4.93
C PRO A 9 -15.89 -31.26 -6.23
N ASP A 10 -16.09 -32.02 -7.31
CA ASP A 10 -15.63 -31.64 -8.65
C ASP A 10 -16.58 -30.60 -9.25
N LEU A 11 -16.30 -29.33 -8.92
CA LEU A 11 -17.06 -28.17 -9.37
C LEU A 11 -16.65 -27.77 -10.80
N THR A 12 -17.53 -27.06 -11.50
CA THR A 12 -17.20 -26.24 -12.68
C THR A 12 -16.63 -24.88 -12.24
N LEU A 13 -15.93 -24.16 -13.13
CA LEU A 13 -15.47 -22.80 -12.84
C LEU A 13 -16.65 -21.84 -12.63
N GLN A 14 -17.76 -22.03 -13.35
CA GLN A 14 -18.97 -21.23 -13.16
C GLN A 14 -19.58 -21.41 -11.77
N GLN A 15 -19.63 -22.65 -11.25
CA GLN A 15 -20.09 -22.92 -9.88
C GLN A 15 -19.17 -22.27 -8.85
N LEU A 16 -17.85 -22.38 -9.01
CA LEU A 16 -16.88 -21.72 -8.14
C LEU A 16 -17.09 -20.20 -8.11
N ARG A 17 -17.23 -19.56 -9.29
CA ARG A 17 -17.49 -18.12 -9.41
C ARG A 17 -18.79 -17.71 -8.70
N HIS A 18 -19.85 -18.50 -8.86
CA HIS A 18 -21.12 -18.24 -8.20
C HIS A 18 -21.01 -18.30 -6.68
N MET A 19 -20.37 -19.36 -6.15
CA MET A 19 -20.16 -19.53 -4.71
C MET A 19 -19.28 -18.39 -4.13
N MET A 20 -18.19 -18.04 -4.80
CA MET A 20 -17.31 -16.93 -4.43
C MET A 20 -18.08 -15.59 -4.40
N THR A 21 -18.86 -15.31 -5.45
CA THR A 21 -19.65 -14.07 -5.56
C THR A 21 -20.68 -13.97 -4.43
N ARG A 22 -21.37 -15.08 -4.10
CA ARG A 22 -22.33 -15.15 -2.99
C ARG A 22 -21.69 -14.85 -1.63
N LEU A 23 -20.42 -15.21 -1.44
CA LEU A 23 -19.62 -14.87 -0.26
C LEU A 23 -19.02 -13.45 -0.31
N GLY A 24 -19.40 -12.64 -1.30
CA GLY A 24 -18.98 -11.24 -1.42
C GLY A 24 -17.58 -11.06 -1.99
N VAL A 25 -17.01 -12.08 -2.65
CA VAL A 25 -15.75 -11.95 -3.39
C VAL A 25 -15.94 -10.99 -4.55
N ARG A 26 -15.03 -10.03 -4.67
CA ARG A 26 -15.00 -8.96 -5.70
C ARG A 26 -13.84 -9.12 -6.68
N ARG A 27 -12.80 -9.84 -6.29
CA ARG A 27 -11.67 -10.19 -7.16
C ARG A 27 -11.21 -11.61 -6.87
N LEU A 28 -11.05 -12.43 -7.90
CA LEU A 28 -10.59 -13.81 -7.78
C LEU A 28 -9.23 -13.95 -8.45
N LEU A 29 -8.26 -14.45 -7.69
CA LEU A 29 -6.90 -14.69 -8.16
C LEU A 29 -6.65 -16.19 -8.18
N VAL A 30 -5.91 -16.66 -9.18
CA VAL A 30 -5.44 -18.05 -9.25
C VAL A 30 -3.92 -18.10 -9.34
N LYS A 31 -3.31 -18.94 -8.51
CA LYS A 31 -1.91 -19.32 -8.60
C LYS A 31 -1.82 -20.78 -9.00
N GLU A 32 -1.00 -21.06 -10.00
CA GLU A 32 -0.54 -22.42 -10.25
C GLU A 32 0.56 -22.77 -9.24
N LEU A 33 0.35 -23.84 -8.48
CA LEU A 33 1.24 -24.26 -7.41
C LEU A 33 2.40 -25.06 -8.00
N ALA A 34 3.63 -24.60 -7.73
CA ALA A 34 4.82 -25.40 -8.02
C ALA A 34 4.80 -26.70 -7.19
N PRO A 35 5.58 -27.74 -7.55
CA PRO A 35 5.69 -28.97 -6.75
C PRO A 35 6.06 -28.71 -5.29
N ASN A 36 6.88 -27.68 -5.03
CA ASN A 36 7.25 -27.29 -3.68
C ASN A 36 6.24 -26.36 -3.00
N ASP A 37 5.19 -25.90 -3.66
CA ASP A 37 4.14 -25.11 -3.02
C ASP A 37 3.18 -26.06 -2.26
N ASN A 38 3.55 -26.39 -1.03
CA ASN A 38 2.79 -27.29 -0.14
C ASN A 38 2.93 -26.85 1.33
N SER A 39 2.15 -27.45 2.23
CA SER A 39 2.11 -27.07 3.64
C SER A 39 3.45 -27.19 4.37
N LYS A 40 4.35 -28.07 3.94
CA LYS A 40 5.69 -28.25 4.53
C LYS A 40 6.64 -27.14 4.08
N ASN A 41 6.67 -26.88 2.79
CA ASN A 41 7.63 -25.96 2.17
C ASN A 41 7.12 -24.51 2.10
N GLN A 42 5.82 -24.31 2.33
CA GLN A 42 5.08 -23.06 2.31
C GLN A 42 5.01 -22.45 0.89
N PRO A 43 3.83 -22.31 0.26
CA PRO A 43 3.72 -21.77 -1.09
C PRO A 43 4.35 -20.39 -1.25
N TYR A 44 5.16 -20.21 -2.29
CA TYR A 44 5.74 -18.93 -2.68
C TYR A 44 4.67 -18.01 -3.28
N LEU A 45 4.47 -16.83 -2.72
CA LEU A 45 3.48 -15.89 -3.23
C LEU A 45 4.07 -14.63 -3.87
N SER A 46 5.27 -14.21 -3.51
CA SER A 46 5.90 -13.01 -4.09
C SER A 46 7.36 -12.89 -3.67
N GLY A 47 8.16 -12.18 -4.47
CA GLY A 47 9.56 -11.86 -4.16
C GLY A 47 9.69 -10.69 -3.19
N SER A 48 8.58 -10.09 -2.80
CA SER A 48 8.55 -8.98 -1.86
C SER A 48 7.17 -8.97 -1.20
N MET A 49 6.94 -8.14 -0.20
CA MET A 49 5.58 -7.96 0.31
C MET A 49 4.63 -7.24 -0.66
N GLU A 50 4.94 -7.06 -1.94
CA GLU A 50 3.94 -6.68 -2.96
C GLU A 50 2.68 -7.53 -2.91
N VAL A 51 2.76 -8.78 -2.44
CA VAL A 51 1.57 -9.61 -2.19
C VAL A 51 0.57 -8.95 -1.22
N THR A 52 1.02 -8.10 -0.30
CA THR A 52 0.14 -7.35 0.61
C THR A 52 -0.58 -6.18 -0.08
N ASN A 53 -0.17 -5.82 -1.30
CA ASN A 53 -0.94 -4.95 -2.19
C ASN A 53 -2.13 -5.69 -2.83
N ILE A 54 -2.00 -7.01 -2.93
CA ILE A 54 -2.90 -7.88 -3.67
C ILE A 54 -3.90 -8.54 -2.72
N LEU A 55 -3.40 -9.06 -1.60
CA LEU A 55 -4.15 -9.76 -0.57
C LEU A 55 -4.26 -8.89 0.69
N PRO A 56 -5.45 -8.80 1.32
CA PRO A 56 -5.58 -8.17 2.62
C PRO A 56 -4.79 -8.99 3.65
N VAL A 57 -3.99 -8.30 4.46
CA VAL A 57 -3.23 -8.89 5.55
C VAL A 57 -3.42 -8.09 6.83
N GLY A 58 -3.24 -8.75 7.96
CA GLY A 58 -3.14 -8.11 9.27
C GLY A 58 -1.85 -7.30 9.41
N GLU A 59 -1.67 -6.74 10.60
CA GLU A 59 -0.46 -6.00 10.94
C GLU A 59 0.79 -6.87 10.81
N VAL A 60 1.85 -6.28 10.27
CA VAL A 60 3.14 -6.95 10.11
C VAL A 60 3.92 -6.83 11.41
N TYR A 61 4.39 -7.96 11.93
CA TYR A 61 5.18 -8.02 13.15
C TYR A 61 6.47 -8.80 12.92
N VAL A 62 7.50 -8.49 13.71
CA VAL A 62 8.76 -9.22 13.69
C VAL A 62 8.64 -10.45 14.57
N ASP A 63 9.17 -11.56 14.10
CA ASP A 63 9.26 -12.82 14.83
C ASP A 63 10.66 -13.41 14.65
N GLU A 64 11.03 -14.35 15.52
CA GLU A 64 12.33 -15.02 15.48
C GLU A 64 12.14 -16.51 15.19
N THR A 65 12.91 -17.01 14.23
CA THR A 65 12.96 -18.44 13.94
C THR A 65 13.74 -19.18 15.04
N PRO A 66 13.54 -20.51 15.21
CA PRO A 66 14.34 -21.29 16.16
C PRO A 66 15.86 -21.21 15.95
N SER A 67 16.30 -20.87 14.74
CA SER A 67 17.72 -20.65 14.41
C SER A 67 18.21 -19.22 14.68
N GLY A 68 17.42 -18.38 15.35
CA GLY A 68 17.76 -16.99 15.69
C GLY A 68 17.58 -15.98 14.56
N ASN A 69 17.13 -16.40 13.37
CA ASN A 69 16.90 -15.47 12.27
C ASN A 69 15.60 -14.69 12.51
N ARG A 70 15.68 -13.35 12.45
CA ARG A 70 14.52 -12.46 12.48
C ARG A 70 13.82 -12.47 11.12
N ILE A 71 12.50 -12.58 11.16
CA ILE A 71 11.58 -12.62 10.01
C ILE A 71 10.40 -11.71 10.28
N MET A 72 9.65 -11.34 9.25
CA MET A 72 8.37 -10.65 9.43
C MET A 72 7.20 -11.59 9.15
N LYS A 73 6.12 -11.46 9.90
CA LYS A 73 4.89 -12.24 9.72
C LYS A 73 3.69 -11.30 9.67
N ALA A 74 2.67 -11.72 8.92
CA ALA A 74 1.38 -11.04 8.90
C ALA A 74 0.27 -12.09 8.80
N LEU A 75 -0.77 -11.99 9.63
CA LEU A 75 -1.91 -12.90 9.58
C LEU A 75 -2.72 -12.69 8.30
N LEU A 76 -3.27 -13.76 7.71
CA LEU A 76 -4.29 -13.64 6.67
C LEU A 76 -5.66 -13.93 7.27
N PRO A 77 -6.67 -13.08 7.01
CA PRO A 77 -8.07 -13.37 7.30
C PRO A 77 -8.63 -14.35 6.26
N LEU A 78 -8.10 -15.57 6.27
CA LEU A 78 -8.38 -16.62 5.31
C LEU A 78 -9.50 -17.54 5.79
N ASP A 79 -10.44 -17.82 4.89
CA ASP A 79 -11.43 -18.87 5.04
C ASP A 79 -11.33 -19.83 3.84
N TRP A 80 -11.50 -21.13 4.08
CA TRP A 80 -11.71 -22.11 3.03
C TRP A 80 -13.18 -22.19 2.66
N LEU A 81 -13.47 -22.05 1.37
CA LEU A 81 -14.78 -22.36 0.81
C LEU A 81 -15.15 -23.81 1.14
N GLN A 82 -16.40 -24.03 1.51
CA GLN A 82 -16.94 -25.34 1.88
C GLN A 82 -17.81 -25.92 0.75
N PRO A 83 -18.01 -27.25 0.70
CA PRO A 83 -18.85 -27.88 -0.33
C PRO A 83 -20.30 -27.39 -0.39
N ASP A 84 -20.89 -26.98 0.74
CA ASP A 84 -22.22 -26.35 0.83
C ASP A 84 -22.23 -24.87 0.39
N GLY A 85 -21.05 -24.35 0.04
CA GLY A 85 -20.77 -22.99 -0.35
C GLY A 85 -20.81 -21.96 0.77
N THR A 86 -20.78 -22.41 2.03
CA THR A 86 -20.36 -21.59 3.16
C THR A 86 -18.82 -21.46 3.17
N SER A 87 -18.26 -20.81 4.19
CA SER A 87 -16.81 -20.68 4.36
C SER A 87 -16.43 -20.96 5.81
N ALA A 88 -15.28 -21.61 6.04
CA ALA A 88 -14.77 -21.89 7.38
C ALA A 88 -13.36 -21.28 7.57
N PRO A 89 -13.05 -20.72 8.75
CA PRO A 89 -11.80 -19.99 8.97
C PRO A 89 -10.58 -20.92 8.96
N ALA A 90 -9.45 -20.37 8.51
CA ALA A 90 -8.12 -20.93 8.69
C ALA A 90 -7.34 -20.03 9.68
N PRO A 91 -7.52 -20.23 11.00
CA PRO A 91 -7.18 -19.24 12.02
C PRO A 91 -5.68 -18.96 12.16
N HIS A 92 -4.83 -19.84 11.63
CA HIS A 92 -3.37 -19.71 11.71
C HIS A 92 -2.73 -19.33 10.36
N ALA A 93 -3.54 -19.06 9.33
CA ALA A 93 -3.06 -18.63 8.03
C ALA A 93 -2.25 -17.33 8.16
N LYS A 94 -1.05 -17.31 7.60
CA LYS A 94 -0.13 -16.17 7.66
C LYS A 94 0.81 -16.12 6.47
N LEU A 95 1.27 -14.92 6.16
CA LEU A 95 2.42 -14.67 5.32
C LEU A 95 3.66 -14.61 6.20
N ILE A 96 4.75 -15.17 5.70
CA ILE A 96 6.08 -15.06 6.28
C ILE A 96 6.97 -14.41 5.23
N LEU A 97 7.47 -13.23 5.55
CA LEU A 97 8.51 -12.57 4.78
C LEU A 97 9.86 -12.96 5.38
N TYR A 98 10.70 -13.53 4.54
CA TYR A 98 12.11 -13.71 4.82
C TYR A 98 12.83 -12.47 4.30
N PRO A 99 13.53 -11.67 5.12
CA PRO A 99 14.29 -10.54 4.59
C PRO A 99 15.59 -11.00 3.92
N GLN A 100 16.15 -12.13 4.38
CA GLN A 100 17.40 -12.70 3.86
C GLN A 100 17.26 -13.28 2.45
N TYR A 101 16.03 -13.62 2.07
CA TYR A 101 15.66 -14.08 0.73
C TYR A 101 14.42 -13.30 0.38
N PRO A 102 14.42 -12.38 -0.60
CA PRO A 102 13.26 -11.54 -0.91
C PRO A 102 12.12 -12.46 -1.39
N GLU A 103 11.37 -12.99 -0.43
CA GLU A 103 10.42 -14.08 -0.60
C GLU A 103 9.36 -14.00 0.49
N VAL A 104 8.10 -14.05 0.06
CA VAL A 104 6.94 -14.15 0.92
C VAL A 104 6.28 -15.50 0.72
N ARG A 105 6.22 -16.27 1.81
CA ARG A 105 5.61 -17.60 1.83
C ARG A 105 4.31 -17.64 2.59
N PHE A 106 3.41 -18.49 2.14
CA PHE A 106 2.11 -18.74 2.76
C PHE A 106 2.20 -19.93 3.72
N SER A 107 1.79 -19.75 4.97
CA SER A 107 1.94 -20.75 6.03
C SER A 107 0.71 -20.83 6.94
N GLY A 108 0.58 -21.91 7.71
CA GLY A 108 -0.47 -22.11 8.72
C GLY A 108 -1.90 -22.29 8.18
N PHE A 109 -2.08 -22.32 6.85
CA PHE A 109 -3.39 -22.34 6.20
C PHE A 109 -4.18 -23.65 6.33
N LEU A 110 -3.57 -24.75 6.80
CA LEU A 110 -4.29 -25.99 7.13
C LEU A 110 -4.50 -26.18 8.65
N GLN A 111 -3.77 -25.43 9.47
CA GLN A 111 -3.73 -25.67 10.91
C GLN A 111 -5.05 -25.22 11.54
N ASN A 112 -5.72 -26.16 12.23
CA ASN A 112 -7.04 -25.96 12.87
C ASN A 112 -8.13 -25.43 11.92
N ALA A 113 -7.99 -25.68 10.62
CA ALA A 113 -8.95 -25.28 9.61
C ALA A 113 -9.93 -26.42 9.30
N THR A 114 -11.23 -26.15 9.37
CA THR A 114 -12.28 -27.13 9.08
C THR A 114 -12.32 -27.45 7.59
N ASN A 115 -12.34 -28.74 7.23
CA ASN A 115 -12.34 -29.26 5.86
C ASN A 115 -11.28 -28.61 4.94
N ALA A 116 -10.11 -28.30 5.50
CA ALA A 116 -9.03 -27.72 4.72
C ALA A 116 -8.59 -28.67 3.60
N PRO A 117 -8.15 -28.15 2.43
CA PRO A 117 -7.85 -28.96 1.23
C PRO A 117 -6.50 -29.69 1.36
N SER A 118 -6.36 -30.54 2.38
CA SER A 118 -5.11 -31.21 2.73
C SER A 118 -4.63 -32.15 1.63
N SER A 119 -5.55 -32.85 0.94
CA SER A 119 -5.24 -33.73 -0.18
C SER A 119 -4.59 -33.02 -1.37
N VAL A 120 -4.85 -31.72 -1.54
CA VAL A 120 -4.24 -30.88 -2.58
C VAL A 120 -3.00 -30.17 -2.04
N MET A 121 -3.07 -29.60 -0.84
CA MET A 121 -2.06 -28.67 -0.34
C MET A 121 -0.88 -29.34 0.39
N THR A 122 -0.87 -30.66 0.56
CA THR A 122 0.24 -31.40 1.20
C THR A 122 1.14 -32.14 0.19
N THR A 123 0.72 -32.22 -1.07
CA THR A 123 1.39 -33.03 -2.10
C THR A 123 2.37 -32.22 -2.93
N ARG A 124 3.10 -32.89 -3.84
CA ARG A 124 4.01 -32.26 -4.81
C ARG A 124 3.52 -32.36 -6.25
N VAL A 125 2.25 -32.68 -6.46
CA VAL A 125 1.67 -32.85 -7.79
C VAL A 125 1.73 -31.52 -8.54
N ALA A 126 2.24 -31.51 -9.78
CA ALA A 126 2.29 -30.30 -10.60
C ALA A 126 0.90 -29.92 -11.11
N GLY A 127 0.69 -28.65 -11.47
CA GLY A 127 -0.57 -28.17 -12.07
C GLY A 127 -1.75 -28.04 -11.09
N ARG A 128 -1.51 -28.18 -9.77
CA ARG A 128 -2.51 -27.84 -8.75
C ARG A 128 -2.79 -26.34 -8.79
N LEU A 129 -4.03 -25.95 -8.53
CA LEU A 129 -4.43 -24.53 -8.52
C LEU A 129 -4.86 -24.11 -7.13
N LEU A 130 -4.42 -22.92 -6.71
CA LEU A 130 -4.88 -22.21 -5.52
C LEU A 130 -5.62 -20.95 -5.95
N PHE A 131 -6.88 -20.84 -5.56
CA PHE A 131 -7.71 -19.66 -5.74
C PHE A 131 -7.75 -18.84 -4.45
N LEU A 132 -7.63 -17.52 -4.58
CA LEU A 132 -7.75 -16.56 -3.48
C LEU A 132 -8.72 -15.45 -3.91
N GLY A 133 -9.91 -15.44 -3.31
CA GLY A 133 -10.97 -14.46 -3.55
C GLY A 133 -10.98 -13.36 -2.49
N ARG A 134 -10.78 -12.10 -2.87
CA ARG A 134 -10.83 -10.96 -1.95
C ARG A 134 -12.26 -10.41 -1.84
N THR A 135 -12.74 -10.22 -0.62
CA THR A 135 -14.02 -9.54 -0.35
C THR A 135 -13.82 -8.04 -0.10
N ALA A 136 -14.90 -7.25 -0.17
CA ALA A 136 -14.88 -5.84 0.22
C ALA A 136 -14.62 -5.63 1.72
N THR A 137 -14.88 -6.66 2.54
CA THR A 137 -14.69 -6.66 4.00
C THR A 137 -13.32 -7.22 4.42
N HIS A 138 -12.32 -7.17 3.53
CA HIS A 138 -10.95 -7.64 3.77
C HIS A 138 -10.80 -9.12 4.16
N ARG A 139 -11.80 -9.98 3.90
CA ARG A 139 -11.65 -11.44 4.02
C ARG A 139 -11.10 -12.04 2.72
N ILE A 140 -10.48 -13.21 2.85
CA ILE A 140 -10.01 -14.02 1.71
C ILE A 140 -10.74 -15.35 1.72
N ILE A 141 -11.50 -15.64 0.67
CA ILE A 141 -12.12 -16.94 0.47
C ILE A 141 -11.23 -17.76 -0.47
N ALA A 142 -10.72 -18.89 0.01
CA ALA A 142 -9.78 -19.72 -0.73
C ALA A 142 -10.39 -21.05 -1.17
N TRP A 143 -9.86 -21.58 -2.27
CA TRP A 143 -10.19 -22.90 -2.80
C TRP A 143 -8.96 -23.50 -3.47
N ALA A 144 -8.76 -24.82 -3.37
CA ALA A 144 -7.63 -25.48 -4.01
C ALA A 144 -8.08 -26.76 -4.70
N VAL A 145 -7.57 -27.01 -5.91
CA VAL A 145 -7.92 -28.18 -6.72
C VAL A 145 -6.70 -28.86 -7.32
N GLY A 146 -6.83 -30.16 -7.59
CA GLY A 146 -5.84 -30.93 -8.34
C GLY A 146 -5.82 -30.61 -9.83
N PRO A 147 -4.77 -31.02 -10.55
CA PRO A 147 -4.59 -30.74 -11.98
C PRO A 147 -5.67 -31.36 -12.89
N ASP A 148 -6.25 -32.47 -12.45
CA ASP A 148 -7.25 -33.25 -13.19
C ASP A 148 -8.70 -32.78 -12.92
N SER A 149 -8.87 -31.76 -12.08
CA SER A 149 -10.20 -31.21 -11.80
C SER A 149 -10.80 -30.49 -13.00
N ARG A 150 -12.12 -30.46 -13.07
CA ARG A 150 -12.85 -29.73 -14.12
C ARG A 150 -12.54 -28.23 -14.12
N ILE A 151 -12.42 -27.61 -12.93
CA ILE A 151 -11.95 -26.23 -12.78
C ILE A 151 -10.58 -26.03 -13.43
N ALA A 152 -9.63 -26.94 -13.20
CA ALA A 152 -8.29 -26.80 -13.76
C ALA A 152 -8.30 -26.88 -15.30
N ALA A 153 -9.13 -27.75 -15.88
CA ALA A 153 -9.34 -27.79 -17.33
C ALA A 153 -9.94 -26.49 -17.86
N GLU A 154 -11.00 -25.96 -17.24
CA GLU A 154 -11.67 -24.73 -17.66
C GLU A 154 -10.75 -23.50 -17.53
N VAL A 155 -9.97 -23.38 -16.44
CA VAL A 155 -9.01 -22.26 -16.27
C VAL A 155 -7.91 -22.28 -17.35
N ARG A 156 -7.47 -23.46 -17.80
CA ARG A 156 -6.48 -23.56 -18.89
C ARG A 156 -7.01 -23.03 -20.23
N THR A 157 -8.33 -23.01 -20.42
CA THR A 157 -8.96 -22.47 -21.65
C THR A 157 -9.10 -20.95 -21.65
N LEU A 158 -8.93 -20.28 -20.50
CA LEU A 158 -8.99 -18.83 -20.42
C LEU A 158 -7.72 -18.21 -21.00
N THR A 159 -7.88 -17.33 -21.98
CA THR A 159 -6.78 -16.53 -22.55
C THR A 159 -6.75 -15.13 -21.92
N ASP A 160 -5.62 -14.43 -22.07
CA ASP A 160 -5.49 -12.99 -21.78
C ASP A 160 -5.83 -12.56 -20.35
N LEU A 161 -5.63 -13.46 -19.37
CA LEU A 161 -5.80 -13.12 -17.96
C LEU A 161 -4.73 -12.13 -17.49
N GLU A 162 -5.15 -11.08 -16.79
CA GLU A 162 -4.23 -10.11 -16.16
C GLU A 162 -3.28 -10.86 -15.20
N GLN A 163 -1.98 -10.85 -15.51
CA GLN A 163 -0.93 -11.39 -14.64
C GLN A 163 -0.58 -10.38 -13.55
N ILE A 164 -0.54 -10.83 -12.30
CA ILE A 164 -0.23 -10.01 -11.12
C ILE A 164 0.74 -10.79 -10.23
N GLY A 165 2.03 -10.57 -10.39
CA GLY A 165 3.06 -11.37 -9.73
C GLY A 165 2.95 -12.84 -10.16
N VAL A 166 2.78 -13.76 -9.20
CA VAL A 166 2.56 -15.20 -9.47
C VAL A 166 1.09 -15.57 -9.71
N PHE A 167 0.18 -14.60 -9.64
CA PHE A 167 -1.25 -14.80 -9.80
C PHE A 167 -1.73 -14.41 -11.20
N ARG A 168 -2.84 -15.00 -11.61
CA ARG A 168 -3.68 -14.55 -12.73
C ARG A 168 -5.04 -14.13 -12.19
N SER A 169 -5.58 -13.02 -12.68
CA SER A 169 -6.92 -12.56 -12.31
C SER A 169 -7.99 -13.33 -13.09
N VAL A 170 -8.87 -14.04 -12.39
CA VAL A 170 -9.99 -14.78 -12.99
C VAL A 170 -11.25 -13.91 -12.86
N PRO A 171 -11.93 -13.56 -13.97
CA PRO A 171 -13.17 -12.79 -13.92
C PRO A 171 -14.26 -13.49 -13.09
N LEU A 172 -15.02 -12.75 -12.27
CA LEU A 172 -16.12 -13.29 -11.46
C LEU A 172 -17.45 -13.26 -12.20
N THR A 173 -17.70 -12.19 -12.96
CA THR A 173 -18.81 -12.03 -13.91
C THR A 173 -18.24 -11.56 -15.26
N GLY A 174 -19.06 -11.45 -16.32
CA GLY A 174 -18.60 -11.03 -17.66
C GLY A 174 -17.62 -9.86 -17.58
N ALA A 175 -16.51 -9.95 -18.31
CA ALA A 175 -15.28 -9.20 -18.07
C ALA A 175 -15.49 -7.70 -17.80
N ASP A 176 -15.28 -7.27 -16.55
CA ASP A 176 -15.07 -5.86 -16.24
C ASP A 176 -13.77 -5.38 -16.91
N ALA A 177 -13.78 -4.14 -17.41
CA ALA A 177 -12.58 -3.53 -17.98
C ALA A 177 -11.44 -3.47 -16.95
N PRO A 178 -10.16 -3.67 -17.35
CA PRO A 178 -9.01 -3.50 -16.46
C PRO A 178 -9.03 -2.19 -15.67
N SER A 179 -8.59 -2.20 -14.40
CA SER A 179 -8.68 -1.02 -13.51
C SER A 179 -7.95 0.21 -14.06
N ARG A 180 -6.91 0.01 -14.86
CA ARG A 180 -6.18 1.08 -15.57
C ARG A 180 -7.09 1.83 -16.55
N LEU A 181 -7.92 1.12 -17.34
CA LEU A 181 -8.84 1.74 -18.28
C LEU A 181 -9.95 2.50 -17.55
N GLN A 182 -10.50 1.92 -16.48
CA GLN A 182 -11.51 2.59 -15.65
C GLN A 182 -10.97 3.89 -15.03
N LEU A 183 -9.72 3.88 -14.55
CA LEU A 183 -9.03 5.08 -14.06
C LEU A 183 -8.89 6.12 -15.16
N LEU A 184 -8.35 5.73 -16.32
CA LEU A 184 -8.12 6.66 -17.43
C LEU A 184 -9.42 7.27 -17.96
N SER A 185 -10.48 6.46 -18.09
CA SER A 185 -11.82 6.93 -18.46
C SER A 185 -12.39 7.94 -17.44
N SER A 186 -12.22 7.67 -16.13
CA SER A 186 -12.63 8.61 -15.09
C SER A 186 -11.84 9.91 -15.14
N LEU A 187 -10.51 9.84 -15.31
CA LEU A 187 -9.65 11.01 -15.43
C LEU A 187 -9.93 11.81 -16.71
N ARG A 188 -10.29 11.13 -17.81
CA ARG A 188 -10.77 11.76 -19.05
C ARG A 188 -12.02 12.58 -18.81
N ARG A 189 -13.03 12.00 -18.16
CA ARG A 189 -14.26 12.72 -17.79
C ARG A 189 -13.95 13.94 -16.94
N ILE A 190 -13.09 13.79 -15.92
CA ILE A 190 -12.69 14.88 -15.01
C ILE A 190 -11.98 15.99 -15.78
N HIS A 191 -11.04 15.64 -16.65
CA HIS A 191 -10.34 16.60 -17.50
C HIS A 191 -11.32 17.40 -18.38
N GLN A 192 -12.31 16.72 -18.98
CA GLN A 192 -13.31 17.33 -19.86
C GLN A 192 -14.28 18.28 -19.14
N GLN A 193 -14.49 18.13 -17.83
CA GLN A 193 -15.25 19.10 -17.03
C GLN A 193 -14.53 20.46 -16.89
N ASN A 194 -13.25 20.52 -17.25
CA ASN A 194 -12.43 21.73 -17.20
C ASN A 194 -12.38 22.28 -15.76
N TRP A 195 -12.94 23.46 -15.49
CA TRP A 195 -12.89 24.09 -14.18
C TRP A 195 -13.98 23.56 -13.24
N ILE A 196 -13.55 22.78 -12.26
CA ILE A 196 -14.39 22.14 -11.25
C ILE A 196 -14.34 22.95 -9.95
N MET A 197 -15.51 23.20 -9.37
CA MET A 197 -15.62 23.84 -8.06
C MET A 197 -14.92 23.04 -6.96
N SER A 198 -14.09 23.72 -6.17
CA SER A 198 -13.32 23.09 -5.09
C SER A 198 -14.23 22.48 -4.02
N LYS A 199 -14.08 21.17 -3.81
CA LYS A 199 -14.96 20.39 -2.93
C LYS A 199 -14.22 19.23 -2.27
N ALA A 200 -14.87 18.62 -1.30
CA ALA A 200 -14.47 17.36 -0.69
C ALA A 200 -15.71 16.49 -0.47
N LEU A 201 -15.58 15.18 -0.66
CA LEU A 201 -16.62 14.21 -0.31
C LEU A 201 -16.40 13.74 1.13
N ARG A 202 -17.41 13.76 1.98
CA ARG A 202 -17.31 13.23 3.36
C ARG A 202 -17.65 11.74 3.39
N SER A 203 -17.29 11.07 4.48
CA SER A 203 -17.59 9.65 4.70
C SER A 203 -19.09 9.33 4.74
N ASP A 204 -19.94 10.32 5.03
CA ASP A 204 -21.40 10.20 5.00
C ASP A 204 -22.01 10.46 3.60
N GLY A 205 -21.17 10.58 2.57
CA GLY A 205 -21.60 10.83 1.19
C GLY A 205 -21.89 12.29 0.84
N ARG A 206 -21.82 13.23 1.81
CA ARG A 206 -22.08 14.65 1.54
C ARG A 206 -20.88 15.34 0.89
N VAL A 207 -21.15 16.14 -0.13
CA VAL A 207 -20.17 17.04 -0.75
C VAL A 207 -20.12 18.36 0.02
N VAL A 208 -18.94 18.81 0.40
CA VAL A 208 -18.73 20.08 1.11
C VAL A 208 -17.71 20.96 0.39
N ARG A 209 -17.88 22.28 0.51
CA ARG A 209 -16.91 23.26 -0.01
C ARG A 209 -15.56 23.10 0.70
N CYS A 210 -14.49 23.35 -0.05
CA CYS A 210 -13.12 23.23 0.45
C CYS A 210 -12.28 24.42 -0.05
N ASP A 211 -11.73 25.23 0.85
CA ASP A 211 -11.02 26.47 0.46
C ASP A 211 -9.50 26.45 0.72
N SER A 212 -8.97 25.36 1.29
CA SER A 212 -7.55 25.17 1.57
C SER A 212 -6.73 24.71 0.35
N THR A 213 -5.40 24.84 0.42
CA THR A 213 -4.52 24.48 -0.71
C THR A 213 -4.49 22.98 -1.02
N ASN A 214 -4.73 22.12 -0.02
CA ASN A 214 -4.84 20.68 -0.21
C ASN A 214 -6.16 20.24 -0.87
N CYS A 215 -7.11 21.14 -1.11
CA CYS A 215 -8.38 20.81 -1.77
C CYS A 215 -8.22 20.37 -3.22
N VAL A 216 -7.06 20.59 -3.84
CA VAL A 216 -6.73 20.03 -5.16
C VAL A 216 -6.83 18.50 -5.18
N GLY A 217 -6.40 17.84 -4.11
CA GLY A 217 -6.50 16.40 -3.94
C GLY A 217 -7.93 16.00 -3.60
N TYR A 218 -8.54 16.65 -2.61
CA TYR A 218 -9.91 16.34 -2.19
C TYR A 218 -10.96 16.54 -3.29
N THR A 219 -10.75 17.49 -4.20
CA THR A 219 -11.65 17.69 -5.34
C THR A 219 -11.53 16.54 -6.33
N LEU A 220 -10.31 16.04 -6.58
CA LEU A 220 -10.06 14.89 -7.45
C LEU A 220 -10.63 13.60 -6.85
N GLU A 221 -10.37 13.37 -5.55
CA GLU A 221 -10.94 12.26 -4.78
C GLU A 221 -12.46 12.29 -4.84
N ALA A 222 -13.09 13.46 -4.60
CA ALA A 222 -14.54 13.60 -4.66
C ALA A 222 -15.11 13.29 -6.05
N GLU A 223 -14.43 13.70 -7.13
CA GLU A 223 -14.81 13.37 -8.50
C GLU A 223 -14.68 11.87 -8.81
N LEU A 224 -13.78 11.16 -8.14
CA LEU A 224 -13.62 9.71 -8.24
C LEU A 224 -14.55 8.94 -7.28
N GLY A 225 -15.37 9.63 -6.48
CA GLY A 225 -16.24 9.02 -5.47
C GLY A 225 -15.51 8.60 -4.19
N VAL A 226 -14.32 9.13 -3.94
CA VAL A 226 -13.47 8.82 -2.78
C VAL A 226 -13.68 9.85 -1.68
N SER A 227 -13.91 9.39 -0.45
CA SER A 227 -14.21 10.29 0.68
C SER A 227 -12.95 10.77 1.42
N ARG A 228 -12.98 12.03 1.84
CA ARG A 228 -12.00 12.68 2.73
C ARG A 228 -12.06 12.01 4.10
N ASN A 229 -10.96 11.36 4.48
CA ASN A 229 -10.78 10.39 5.58
C ASN A 229 -10.96 8.93 5.17
N GLY A 230 -10.73 8.60 3.90
CA GLY A 230 -10.57 7.21 3.47
C GLY A 230 -9.58 6.46 4.38
N VAL A 231 -9.90 5.20 4.65
CA VAL A 231 -8.98 4.21 5.25
C VAL A 231 -7.65 4.26 4.47
N ALA A 232 -6.52 3.88 5.08
CA ALA A 232 -5.20 3.86 4.44
C ALA A 232 -5.10 2.76 3.34
N GLU A 233 -6.01 2.80 2.38
CA GLU A 233 -6.15 1.97 1.19
C GLU A 233 -5.93 2.86 -0.05
N PRO A 234 -5.72 2.27 -1.25
CA PRO A 234 -5.60 3.05 -2.47
C PRO A 234 -6.91 3.75 -2.81
N ASP A 235 -6.82 4.98 -3.32
CA ASP A 235 -7.98 5.85 -3.53
C ASP A 235 -8.99 5.26 -4.53
N TYR A 236 -8.55 4.72 -5.67
CA TYR A 236 -9.44 4.31 -6.76
C TYR A 236 -9.02 2.98 -7.41
N LEU A 237 -9.79 1.91 -7.20
CA LEU A 237 -9.58 0.59 -7.83
C LEU A 237 -8.14 0.06 -7.72
N GLY A 238 -7.48 0.28 -6.57
CA GLY A 238 -6.10 -0.12 -6.32
C GLY A 238 -5.04 0.90 -6.74
N TRP A 239 -5.44 2.09 -7.21
CA TRP A 239 -4.56 3.21 -7.53
C TRP A 239 -4.61 4.27 -6.43
N GLU A 240 -3.44 4.66 -5.92
CA GLU A 240 -3.27 5.93 -5.21
C GLU A 240 -3.34 7.09 -6.21
N VAL A 241 -4.15 8.11 -5.94
CA VAL A 241 -4.30 9.24 -6.86
C VAL A 241 -3.80 10.52 -6.20
N LYS A 242 -2.72 11.09 -6.73
CA LYS A 242 -2.10 12.31 -6.19
C LYS A 242 -2.23 13.48 -7.14
N ALA A 243 -3.05 14.45 -6.75
CA ALA A 243 -3.15 15.72 -7.45
C ALA A 243 -2.04 16.71 -7.04
N SER A 244 -1.53 17.47 -8.00
CA SER A 244 -0.43 18.41 -7.76
C SER A 244 -0.60 19.74 -8.51
N GLN A 245 -0.71 20.86 -7.78
CA GLN A 245 -0.95 22.20 -8.37
C GLN A 245 0.23 22.71 -9.21
N VAL A 246 0.05 22.93 -10.51
CA VAL A 246 1.03 23.49 -11.46
C VAL A 246 0.58 24.86 -11.96
N THR A 247 1.51 25.64 -12.49
CA THR A 247 1.20 26.94 -13.12
C THR A 247 0.44 26.74 -14.43
N ASP A 248 0.92 25.80 -15.25
CA ASP A 248 0.27 25.36 -16.48
C ASP A 248 0.59 23.88 -16.75
N PHE A 249 -0.08 23.29 -17.74
CA PHE A 249 0.14 21.89 -18.15
C PHE A 249 1.33 21.67 -19.09
N THR A 250 2.08 22.72 -19.48
CA THR A 250 3.20 22.56 -20.42
C THR A 250 4.38 21.86 -19.75
N ARG A 251 4.63 22.13 -18.46
CA ARG A 251 5.71 21.49 -17.72
C ARG A 251 5.44 21.39 -16.22
N ILE A 252 5.50 20.17 -15.69
CA ILE A 252 5.59 19.95 -14.25
C ILE A 252 7.04 20.20 -13.82
N PRO A 253 7.33 21.10 -12.85
CA PRO A 253 8.69 21.34 -12.42
C PRO A 253 9.35 20.07 -11.87
N ALA A 254 10.53 19.72 -12.38
CA ALA A 254 11.29 18.54 -11.95
C ALA A 254 11.56 18.53 -10.43
N SER A 255 11.82 19.71 -9.85
CA SER A 255 12.09 19.90 -8.43
C SER A 255 10.86 19.86 -7.53
N LYS A 256 9.65 19.76 -8.10
CA LYS A 256 8.41 19.80 -7.33
C LYS A 256 8.35 18.65 -6.34
N ALA A 257 8.17 18.98 -5.08
CA ALA A 257 8.14 17.99 -4.00
C ALA A 257 6.75 17.35 -3.88
N VAL A 258 6.70 16.03 -4.05
CA VAL A 258 5.51 15.19 -3.93
C VAL A 258 5.53 14.49 -2.59
N THR A 259 4.44 14.60 -1.83
CA THR A 259 4.28 13.85 -0.57
C THR A 259 3.83 12.43 -0.88
N LEU A 260 4.61 11.46 -0.44
CA LEU A 260 4.31 10.04 -0.60
C LEU A 260 3.32 9.59 0.48
N PHE A 261 3.74 9.65 1.75
CA PHE A 261 2.94 9.24 2.90
C PHE A 261 3.40 9.99 4.17
N THR A 262 2.62 9.84 5.25
CA THR A 262 2.86 10.58 6.51
C THR A 262 2.82 9.67 7.75
N PRO A 263 3.79 8.76 7.92
CA PRO A 263 3.83 7.84 9.05
C PRO A 263 4.27 8.57 10.32
N GLU A 264 3.62 8.31 11.45
CA GLU A 264 4.12 8.76 12.75
C GLU A 264 5.25 7.83 13.24
N PRO A 265 6.23 8.34 14.01
CA PRO A 265 7.26 7.51 14.63
C PRO A 265 6.64 6.39 15.49
N THR A 266 7.24 5.21 15.43
CA THR A 266 6.91 4.03 16.26
C THR A 266 7.81 3.90 17.49
N GLY A 267 8.93 4.63 17.55
CA GLY A 267 9.87 4.57 18.68
C GLY A 267 10.68 5.85 18.89
N GLY A 268 11.64 5.77 19.80
CA GLY A 268 12.51 6.88 20.20
C GLY A 268 11.87 7.85 21.20
N TYR A 269 12.59 8.94 21.49
CA TYR A 269 12.15 9.96 22.43
C TYR A 269 10.78 10.57 22.09
N TYR A 270 10.45 10.64 20.79
CA TYR A 270 9.13 11.04 20.30
C TYR A 270 7.97 10.28 20.96
N CYS A 271 8.11 8.95 21.09
CA CYS A 271 7.08 8.11 21.69
C CYS A 271 7.11 8.17 23.21
N SER A 272 8.30 8.16 23.83
CA SER A 272 8.42 8.09 25.29
C SER A 272 8.09 9.41 25.99
N ALA A 273 8.44 10.55 25.39
CA ALA A 273 8.21 11.89 25.97
C ALA A 273 7.04 12.64 25.32
N GLY A 274 6.43 12.05 24.29
CA GLY A 274 5.38 12.67 23.50
C GLY A 274 5.88 13.83 22.64
N ILE A 275 4.94 14.37 21.83
CA ILE A 275 5.24 15.40 20.84
C ILE A 275 5.79 16.69 21.44
N GLU A 276 5.29 17.09 22.61
CA GLU A 276 5.74 18.31 23.27
C GLU A 276 7.17 18.16 23.78
N GLY A 277 7.46 17.07 24.51
CA GLY A 277 8.81 16.77 24.96
C GLY A 277 9.79 16.73 23.79
N PHE A 278 9.41 16.04 22.71
CA PHE A 278 10.21 15.96 21.49
C PHE A 278 10.54 17.32 20.88
N VAL A 279 9.53 18.17 20.67
CA VAL A 279 9.75 19.50 20.06
C VAL A 279 10.50 20.44 21.01
N ARG A 280 10.31 20.32 22.33
CA ARG A 280 11.10 21.08 23.31
C ARG A 280 12.57 20.68 23.31
N LYS A 281 12.86 19.40 23.14
CA LYS A 281 14.24 18.87 23.15
C LYS A 281 14.97 19.07 21.83
N PHE A 282 14.32 18.81 20.70
CA PHE A 282 14.96 18.75 19.38
C PHE A 282 14.47 19.81 18.39
N GLY A 283 13.41 20.56 18.74
CA GLY A 283 12.88 21.64 17.92
C GLY A 283 13.64 22.96 18.09
N TYR A 284 13.09 24.00 17.50
CA TYR A 284 13.65 25.35 17.52
C TYR A 284 12.54 26.41 17.65
N PRO A 285 12.86 27.62 18.16
CA PRO A 285 11.92 28.74 18.20
C PRO A 285 11.41 29.13 16.81
N ASP A 286 10.23 29.74 16.74
CA ASP A 286 9.71 30.24 15.47
C ASP A 286 10.64 31.25 14.79
N LYS A 287 11.08 30.93 13.57
CA LYS A 287 12.00 31.76 12.78
C LYS A 287 11.40 33.11 12.34
N ARG A 288 10.08 33.30 12.48
CA ARG A 288 9.39 34.56 12.20
C ARG A 288 8.99 35.29 13.49
N GLY A 289 9.52 34.88 14.64
CA GLY A 289 9.33 35.56 15.92
C GLY A 289 7.93 35.39 16.53
N ARG A 290 7.14 34.40 16.11
CA ARG A 290 5.84 34.14 16.75
C ARG A 290 6.07 33.68 18.19
N PRO A 291 5.54 34.40 19.21
CA PRO A 291 5.74 34.05 20.60
C PRO A 291 5.09 32.70 20.91
N ASN A 292 5.64 32.00 21.91
CA ASN A 292 5.10 30.74 22.44
C ASN A 292 4.93 29.61 21.40
N ARG A 293 5.73 29.65 20.33
CA ARG A 293 5.72 28.65 19.28
C ARG A 293 7.09 28.00 19.11
N LEU A 294 7.10 26.68 19.17
CA LEU A 294 8.23 25.85 18.79
C LEU A 294 7.89 25.07 17.52
N ASN A 295 8.88 24.89 16.67
CA ASN A 295 8.75 24.14 15.43
C ASN A 295 9.80 23.02 15.40
N PHE A 296 9.46 21.92 14.73
CA PHE A 296 10.40 20.91 14.30
C PHE A 296 10.11 20.64 12.82
N GLY A 297 11.08 20.99 11.98
CA GLY A 297 10.89 20.98 10.54
C GLY A 297 12.17 21.26 9.77
N GLY A 298 12.15 20.94 8.48
CA GLY A 298 13.30 21.00 7.60
C GLY A 298 13.45 19.71 6.81
N VAL A 299 14.34 19.70 5.82
CA VAL A 299 14.55 18.53 4.97
C VAL A 299 15.68 17.68 5.53
N TYR A 300 15.35 16.46 5.95
CA TYR A 300 16.29 15.45 6.43
C TYR A 300 16.53 14.43 5.33
N ARG A 301 17.77 14.40 4.83
CA ARG A 301 18.27 13.36 3.93
C ARG A 301 19.12 12.37 4.72
N THR A 302 19.14 11.14 4.24
CA THR A 302 19.94 10.07 4.85
C THR A 302 21.40 10.47 4.95
N ASP A 303 21.98 10.20 6.13
CA ASP A 303 23.38 10.45 6.49
C ASP A 303 23.82 11.92 6.39
N GLN A 304 22.88 12.85 6.27
CA GLN A 304 23.14 14.29 6.31
C GLN A 304 22.66 14.87 7.64
N ARG A 305 23.61 15.42 8.41
CA ARG A 305 23.31 16.11 9.66
C ARG A 305 22.53 17.40 9.38
N HIS A 306 21.34 17.53 9.96
CA HIS A 306 20.50 18.70 9.77
C HIS A 306 20.98 19.88 10.64
N PRO A 307 21.31 21.05 10.06
CA PRO A 307 21.98 22.13 10.79
C PRO A 307 21.09 22.75 11.88
N GLY A 308 19.77 22.77 11.69
CA GLY A 308 18.85 23.42 12.62
C GLY A 308 18.45 22.57 13.83
N THR A 309 18.72 21.27 13.82
CA THR A 309 18.32 20.36 14.91
C THR A 309 19.42 19.42 15.38
N ALA A 310 20.59 19.43 14.72
CA ALA A 310 21.70 18.50 15.01
C ALA A 310 21.30 17.01 14.95
N LEU A 311 20.26 16.68 14.18
CA LEU A 311 19.82 15.30 14.00
C LEU A 311 20.21 14.83 12.61
N THR A 312 20.51 13.54 12.50
CA THR A 312 20.80 12.85 11.24
C THR A 312 19.77 11.76 11.01
N LEU A 313 19.18 11.70 9.81
CA LEU A 313 18.35 10.57 9.40
C LEU A 313 19.26 9.40 9.03
N ARG A 314 19.05 8.24 9.65
CA ARG A 314 19.81 7.02 9.44
C ARG A 314 18.88 5.89 9.02
N VAL A 315 19.36 5.04 8.13
CA VAL A 315 18.72 3.75 7.80
C VAL A 315 19.49 2.65 8.53
N ARG A 316 18.82 1.90 9.41
CA ARG A 316 19.41 0.78 10.16
C ARG A 316 18.78 -0.53 9.68
N GLY A 317 19.59 -1.53 9.35
CA GLY A 317 19.09 -2.85 8.90
C GLY A 317 18.78 -2.96 7.40
N PHE A 318 19.36 -2.07 6.57
CA PHE A 318 19.24 -2.13 5.11
C PHE A 318 20.60 -1.86 4.47
N ASP A 319 20.98 -2.70 3.49
CA ASP A 319 22.17 -2.52 2.66
C ASP A 319 21.75 -1.87 1.33
N ALA A 320 22.21 -0.64 1.11
CA ALA A 320 21.85 0.13 -0.08
C ALA A 320 22.54 -0.34 -1.36
N GLU A 321 23.75 -0.89 -1.26
CA GLU A 321 24.50 -1.39 -2.42
C GLU A 321 23.90 -2.69 -2.93
N ARG A 322 23.60 -3.60 -2.00
CA ARG A 322 22.98 -4.90 -2.32
C ARG A 322 21.47 -4.81 -2.52
N ARG A 323 20.83 -3.72 -2.06
CA ARG A 323 19.37 -3.53 -2.03
C ARG A 323 18.68 -4.62 -1.22
N GLU A 324 19.21 -4.90 -0.03
CA GLU A 324 18.78 -6.01 0.81
C GLU A 324 18.40 -5.52 2.22
N LEU A 325 17.33 -6.08 2.77
CA LEU A 325 17.01 -5.90 4.20
C LEU A 325 17.90 -6.84 5.01
N THR A 326 18.87 -6.26 5.74
CA THR A 326 19.83 -7.01 6.55
C THR A 326 19.30 -7.32 7.95
N ASP A 327 18.32 -6.56 8.45
CA ASP A 327 17.60 -6.85 9.70
C ASP A 327 16.10 -6.60 9.55
N ALA A 328 15.29 -7.62 9.86
CA ALA A 328 13.83 -7.52 9.88
C ALA A 328 13.32 -6.49 10.92
N ALA A 329 14.07 -6.33 12.02
CA ALA A 329 13.79 -5.34 13.06
C ALA A 329 14.43 -3.98 12.77
N GLY A 330 14.95 -3.78 11.56
CA GLY A 330 15.51 -2.50 11.13
C GLY A 330 14.51 -1.35 11.16
N ALA A 331 15.04 -0.13 11.04
CA ALA A 331 14.25 1.09 11.15
C ALA A 331 14.89 2.26 10.43
N LEU A 332 14.06 3.25 10.10
CA LEU A 332 14.52 4.63 9.88
C LEU A 332 14.60 5.31 11.24
N ALA A 333 15.70 6.01 11.52
CA ALA A 333 15.89 6.70 12.80
C ALA A 333 16.41 8.11 12.60
N LEU A 334 15.86 9.07 13.34
CA LEU A 334 16.50 10.35 13.60
C LEU A 334 17.38 10.20 14.83
N VAL A 335 18.68 10.46 14.66
CA VAL A 335 19.69 10.25 15.70
C VAL A 335 20.42 11.56 15.97
N SER A 336 20.62 11.90 17.25
CA SER A 336 21.44 13.04 17.66
C SER A 336 22.94 12.75 17.51
N ASP A 337 23.76 13.80 17.63
CA ASP A 337 25.22 13.66 17.66
C ASP A 337 25.71 12.80 18.86
N SER A 338 24.94 12.73 19.95
CA SER A 338 25.24 11.88 21.10
C SER A 338 24.80 10.42 20.94
N GLY A 339 24.20 10.07 19.79
CA GLY A 339 23.70 8.73 19.51
C GLY A 339 22.27 8.46 20.02
N GLU A 340 21.59 9.45 20.60
CA GLU A 340 20.21 9.29 21.08
C GLU A 340 19.23 9.17 19.89
N THR A 341 18.37 8.16 19.92
CA THR A 341 17.27 8.01 18.95
C THR A 341 16.14 8.97 19.29
N ALA A 342 16.07 10.10 18.56
CA ALA A 342 15.05 11.13 18.74
C ALA A 342 13.66 10.64 18.26
N ALA A 343 13.62 9.97 17.11
CA ALA A 343 12.40 9.37 16.56
C ALA A 343 12.78 8.15 15.70
N GLU A 344 11.94 7.14 15.67
CA GLU A 344 12.19 5.91 14.91
C GLU A 344 10.93 5.44 14.20
N TRP A 345 11.08 4.87 13.00
CA TRP A 345 10.03 4.18 12.26
C TRP A 345 10.50 2.78 11.91
N ALA A 346 9.93 1.78 12.57
CA ALA A 346 10.20 0.37 12.32
C ALA A 346 9.85 -0.01 10.87
N PHE A 347 10.67 -0.85 10.25
CA PHE A 347 10.42 -1.32 8.89
C PHE A 347 9.08 -2.02 8.75
N SER A 348 8.67 -2.84 9.72
CA SER A 348 7.36 -3.50 9.72
C SER A 348 6.18 -2.51 9.58
N ALA A 349 6.26 -1.37 10.26
CA ALA A 349 5.23 -0.33 10.22
C ALA A 349 5.25 0.43 8.88
N LEU A 350 6.44 0.83 8.41
CA LEU A 350 6.60 1.52 7.12
C LEU A 350 6.14 0.63 5.96
N LEU A 351 6.53 -0.64 5.98
CA LEU A 351 6.16 -1.65 5.01
C LEU A 351 4.63 -1.85 4.97
N SER A 352 3.99 -1.96 6.13
CA SER A 352 2.53 -2.06 6.24
C SER A 352 1.81 -0.86 5.64
N LEU A 353 2.37 0.35 5.77
CA LEU A 353 1.79 1.57 5.20
C LEU A 353 2.05 1.70 3.69
N TRP A 354 3.28 1.42 3.27
CA TRP A 354 3.70 1.56 1.88
C TRP A 354 2.89 0.65 0.97
N ASN A 355 2.81 -0.62 1.31
CA ASN A 355 2.19 -1.63 0.47
C ASN A 355 0.66 -1.48 0.39
N ARG A 356 -0.01 -1.14 1.50
CA ARG A 356 -1.45 -0.88 1.45
C ARG A 356 -1.82 0.23 0.48
N LYS A 357 -0.93 1.22 0.27
CA LYS A 357 -1.29 2.45 -0.41
C LYS A 357 -0.67 2.62 -1.80
N HIS A 358 0.59 2.24 -2.02
CA HIS A 358 1.36 2.73 -3.18
C HIS A 358 1.58 1.72 -4.30
N ALA A 359 0.93 0.55 -4.28
CA ALA A 359 1.06 -0.51 -5.29
C ALA A 359 1.02 -0.01 -6.74
N LYS A 360 0.09 0.90 -7.02
CA LYS A 360 -0.04 1.67 -8.25
C LYS A 360 -0.35 3.11 -7.86
N ALA A 361 0.16 4.09 -8.61
CA ALA A 361 -0.12 5.50 -8.35
C ALA A 361 -0.32 6.29 -9.65
N ALA A 362 -1.26 7.23 -9.61
CA ALA A 362 -1.52 8.19 -10.67
C ALA A 362 -1.22 9.60 -10.16
N TYR A 363 -0.27 10.27 -10.81
CA TYR A 363 0.09 11.65 -10.50
C TYR A 363 -0.56 12.57 -11.53
N VAL A 364 -1.51 13.38 -11.05
CA VAL A 364 -2.38 14.21 -11.90
C VAL A 364 -2.02 15.69 -11.68
N PRO A 365 -1.49 16.40 -12.69
CA PRO A 365 -1.28 17.84 -12.59
C PRO A 365 -2.63 18.56 -12.56
N ALA A 366 -2.72 19.66 -11.81
CA ALA A 366 -3.91 20.48 -11.74
C ALA A 366 -3.54 21.96 -11.74
N GLU A 367 -4.32 22.80 -12.40
CA GLU A 367 -4.23 24.26 -12.26
C GLU A 367 -5.27 24.74 -11.26
N VAL A 368 -5.01 25.90 -10.65
CA VAL A 368 -5.91 26.52 -9.68
C VAL A 368 -6.31 27.91 -10.13
N ARG A 369 -7.60 28.21 -10.00
CA ARG A 369 -8.15 29.57 -10.10
C ARG A 369 -8.78 29.90 -8.76
N ALA A 370 -8.29 30.94 -8.10
CA ALA A 370 -8.68 31.25 -6.71
C ALA A 370 -9.92 32.16 -6.60
N ALA A 371 -10.21 32.96 -7.63
CA ALA A 371 -11.29 33.95 -7.64
C ALA A 371 -12.18 33.79 -8.89
N PRO A 372 -13.49 34.12 -8.83
CA PRO A 372 -14.24 34.55 -7.63
C PRO A 372 -14.44 33.43 -6.60
N GLU A 373 -14.36 32.18 -7.05
CA GLU A 373 -14.35 31.00 -6.18
C GLU A 373 -13.21 30.07 -6.55
N ARG A 374 -12.74 29.29 -5.57
CA ARG A 374 -11.65 28.35 -5.78
C ARG A 374 -12.11 27.20 -6.69
N GLN A 375 -11.43 27.05 -7.82
CA GLN A 375 -11.67 26.01 -8.80
C GLN A 375 -10.35 25.33 -9.20
N TYR A 376 -10.48 24.09 -9.65
CA TYR A 376 -9.37 23.30 -10.18
C TYR A 376 -9.72 22.74 -11.54
N ARG A 377 -8.74 22.68 -12.44
CA ARG A 377 -8.83 21.87 -13.66
C ARG A 377 -7.67 20.89 -13.70
N TYR A 378 -7.91 19.69 -14.18
CA TYR A 378 -6.94 18.59 -14.18
C TYR A 378 -6.36 18.39 -15.58
N GLY A 379 -5.06 18.13 -15.67
CA GLY A 379 -4.35 18.05 -16.95
C GLY A 379 -4.62 16.76 -17.71
N MET A 380 -4.45 16.82 -19.04
CA MET A 380 -4.66 15.65 -19.91
C MET A 380 -3.53 14.63 -19.82
N ILE A 381 -2.30 15.05 -19.48
CA ILE A 381 -1.15 14.17 -19.35
C ILE A 381 -0.97 13.81 -17.88
N VAL A 382 -1.02 12.52 -17.57
CA VAL A 382 -0.85 11.96 -16.23
C VAL A 382 0.35 11.03 -16.20
N GLN A 383 1.00 10.91 -15.04
CA GLN A 383 2.03 9.91 -14.84
C GLN A 383 1.46 8.72 -14.07
N LEU A 384 1.66 7.52 -14.60
CA LEU A 384 1.25 6.26 -13.98
C LEU A 384 2.49 5.50 -13.52
N GLY A 385 2.60 5.30 -12.22
CA GLY A 385 3.59 4.43 -11.58
C GLY A 385 2.95 3.09 -11.25
N GLU A 386 3.55 2.00 -11.73
CA GLU A 386 3.06 0.64 -11.52
C GLU A 386 4.18 -0.25 -10.98
N ARG A 387 3.80 -1.21 -10.12
CA ARG A 387 4.71 -2.20 -9.51
C ARG A 387 5.79 -1.51 -8.67
N THR A 388 5.40 -1.05 -7.48
CA THR A 388 6.36 -0.62 -6.44
C THR A 388 6.61 -1.75 -5.45
N ASP A 389 7.73 -1.67 -4.76
CA ASP A 389 8.05 -2.52 -3.63
C ASP A 389 8.74 -1.71 -2.52
N PHE A 390 8.85 -2.31 -1.34
CA PHE A 390 9.47 -1.65 -0.19
C PHE A 390 10.98 -1.51 -0.33
N ILE A 391 11.65 -2.39 -1.07
CA ILE A 391 13.10 -2.32 -1.31
C ILE A 391 13.43 -1.08 -2.14
N ARG A 392 12.63 -0.75 -3.16
CA ARG A 392 12.74 0.49 -3.94
C ARG A 392 12.56 1.72 -3.07
N LEU A 393 11.57 1.72 -2.18
CA LEU A 393 11.39 2.81 -1.22
C LEU A 393 12.63 2.97 -0.33
N MET A 394 13.11 1.87 0.28
CA MET A 394 14.27 1.90 1.18
C MET A 394 15.54 2.33 0.47
N HIS A 395 15.78 1.86 -0.75
CA HIS A 395 16.88 2.29 -1.60
C HIS A 395 16.77 3.78 -1.94
N ALA A 396 15.59 4.27 -2.33
CA ALA A 396 15.39 5.69 -2.64
C ALA A 396 15.58 6.59 -1.40
N ILE A 397 15.23 6.11 -0.20
CA ILE A 397 15.54 6.79 1.07
C ILE A 397 17.05 6.77 1.33
N ALA A 398 17.71 5.62 1.22
CA ALA A 398 19.14 5.47 1.46
C ALA A 398 19.96 6.39 0.54
N CYS A 399 19.59 6.49 -0.74
CA CYS A 399 20.20 7.42 -1.70
C CYS A 399 19.80 8.90 -1.51
N GLY A 400 18.95 9.22 -0.53
CA GLY A 400 18.49 10.59 -0.25
C GLY A 400 17.54 11.20 -1.29
N LYS A 401 16.98 10.38 -2.20
CA LYS A 401 15.97 10.80 -3.19
C LYS A 401 14.60 10.98 -2.53
N VAL A 402 14.24 10.05 -1.64
CA VAL A 402 13.15 10.21 -0.68
C VAL A 402 13.73 10.79 0.61
N TYR A 403 13.08 11.81 1.14
CA TYR A 403 13.54 12.54 2.32
C TYR A 403 12.40 12.80 3.31
N TYR A 404 12.76 12.96 4.57
CA TYR A 404 11.83 13.32 5.62
C TYR A 404 11.72 14.85 5.71
N ASP A 405 10.51 15.39 5.63
CA ASP A 405 10.20 16.83 5.63
C ASP A 405 9.10 17.14 6.66
N PRO A 406 9.42 17.07 7.96
CA PRO A 406 8.49 17.35 9.03
C PRO A 406 8.01 18.80 9.01
N GLY A 407 6.75 18.97 9.37
CA GLY A 407 6.13 20.27 9.64
C GLY A 407 5.43 20.29 10.99
N ILE A 408 6.14 19.85 12.04
CA ILE A 408 5.63 19.70 13.40
C ILE A 408 5.71 21.05 14.12
N LYS A 409 4.65 21.42 14.85
CA LYS A 409 4.67 22.60 15.71
C LYS A 409 3.92 22.36 17.02
N VAL A 410 4.36 23.06 18.05
CA VAL A 410 3.72 23.17 19.36
C VAL A 410 3.52 24.65 19.65
N GLU A 411 2.29 25.04 19.96
CA GLU A 411 1.87 26.41 20.28
C GLU A 411 1.12 26.37 21.63
N ARG A 412 1.42 27.26 22.58
CA ARG A 412 0.54 27.43 23.76
C ARG A 412 -0.71 28.19 23.35
N GLY A 413 -1.88 27.62 23.64
CA GLY A 413 -3.17 28.30 23.43
C GLY A 413 -3.43 29.38 24.48
N THR A 414 -4.51 30.16 24.27
CA THR A 414 -4.99 31.20 25.21
C THR A 414 -5.44 30.66 26.57
N ASN A 415 -5.67 29.35 26.68
CA ASN A 415 -6.14 28.67 27.90
C ASN A 415 -5.04 27.78 28.54
N ASP A 416 -3.75 28.13 28.35
CA ASP A 416 -2.56 27.41 28.84
C ASP A 416 -2.32 25.98 28.34
N ALA A 417 -3.30 25.33 27.68
CA ALA A 417 -3.11 24.02 27.07
C ALA A 417 -2.31 24.12 25.74
N PRO A 418 -1.26 23.31 25.54
CA PRO A 418 -0.50 23.27 24.30
C PRO A 418 -1.31 22.62 23.17
N THR A 419 -1.41 23.32 22.04
CA THR A 419 -1.93 22.77 20.79
C THR A 419 -0.76 22.29 19.92
N SER A 420 -0.90 21.10 19.33
CA SER A 420 0.14 20.54 18.46
C SER A 420 -0.41 20.22 17.08
N LYS A 421 0.44 20.38 16.06
CA LYS A 421 0.15 19.93 14.70
C LYS A 421 1.22 18.96 14.25
N ARG A 422 0.80 17.74 13.94
CA ARG A 422 1.63 16.66 13.41
C ARG A 422 1.65 16.72 11.88
N ARG A 423 2.84 16.69 11.30
CA ARG A 423 3.07 16.51 9.86
C ARG A 423 4.40 15.81 9.67
N SER A 424 4.41 14.50 9.88
CA SER A 424 5.58 13.64 9.65
C SER A 424 5.59 13.19 8.19
N GLN A 425 6.09 14.00 7.26
CA GLN A 425 5.93 13.75 5.82
C GLN A 425 7.19 13.14 5.19
N PHE A 426 7.03 12.06 4.43
CA PHE A 426 8.06 11.58 3.50
C PHE A 426 7.74 12.07 2.09
N ARG A 427 8.74 12.65 1.43
CA ARG A 427 8.58 13.34 0.15
C ARG A 427 9.68 12.94 -0.82
N VAL A 428 9.39 13.13 -2.10
CA VAL A 428 10.30 12.88 -3.22
C VAL A 428 10.17 14.02 -4.23
N ARG A 429 11.21 14.28 -5.02
CA ARG A 429 11.08 15.20 -6.16
C ARG A 429 10.32 14.52 -7.29
N PHE A 430 9.58 15.29 -8.08
CA PHE A 430 8.84 14.77 -9.22
C PHE A 430 9.75 14.05 -10.23
N SER A 431 10.96 14.56 -10.45
CA SER A 431 11.97 13.91 -11.31
C SER A 431 12.39 12.52 -10.84
N ASP A 432 12.30 12.27 -9.54
CA ASP A 432 12.83 11.05 -8.90
C ASP A 432 11.71 10.03 -8.67
N LEU A 433 10.47 10.30 -9.11
CA LEU A 433 9.34 9.37 -8.94
C LEU A 433 9.57 8.02 -9.61
N ALA A 434 10.25 8.00 -10.76
CA ALA A 434 10.52 6.76 -11.50
C ALA A 434 11.33 5.74 -10.69
N GLU A 435 12.08 6.19 -9.68
CA GLU A 435 12.88 5.32 -8.81
C GLU A 435 12.04 4.46 -7.87
N LEU A 436 10.78 4.85 -7.65
CA LEU A 436 9.86 4.18 -6.74
C LEU A 436 9.07 3.06 -7.43
N TYR A 437 9.05 3.00 -8.76
CA TYR A 437 8.21 2.10 -9.53
C TYR A 437 9.05 1.30 -10.52
N ASP A 438 8.61 0.09 -10.87
CA ASP A 438 9.23 -0.67 -11.95
C ASP A 438 8.91 -0.05 -13.32
N SER A 439 7.69 0.50 -13.46
CA SER A 439 7.25 1.17 -14.66
C SER A 439 6.66 2.52 -14.32
N MET A 440 7.15 3.57 -14.98
CA MET A 440 6.61 4.92 -14.91
C MET A 440 6.30 5.39 -16.33
N THR A 441 5.03 5.66 -16.61
CA THR A 441 4.57 6.02 -17.97
C THR A 441 3.82 7.34 -17.97
N SER A 442 4.07 8.14 -19.00
CA SER A 442 3.33 9.36 -19.28
C SER A 442 2.21 9.04 -20.26
N VAL A 443 0.95 9.21 -19.84
CA VAL A 443 -0.22 8.83 -20.63
C VAL A 443 -1.13 10.04 -20.84
N SER A 444 -1.64 10.20 -22.06
CA SER A 444 -2.75 11.12 -22.33
C SER A 444 -4.07 10.44 -22.00
N VAL A 445 -4.90 11.08 -21.19
CA VAL A 445 -6.27 10.58 -20.91
C VAL A 445 -7.21 10.73 -22.11
N LEU A 446 -6.76 11.37 -23.19
CA LEU A 446 -7.54 11.59 -24.42
C LEU A 446 -7.24 10.56 -25.53
N SER A 447 -6.21 9.72 -25.39
CA SER A 447 -5.88 8.73 -26.44
C SER A 447 -6.90 7.60 -26.53
N GLU A 448 -7.16 7.08 -27.73
CA GLU A 448 -8.11 5.97 -27.95
C GLU A 448 -7.69 4.67 -27.24
N SER A 449 -6.40 4.46 -27.02
CA SER A 449 -5.86 3.34 -26.21
C SER A 449 -6.10 3.49 -24.69
N ALA A 450 -6.74 4.57 -24.25
CA ALA A 450 -7.08 4.85 -22.86
C ALA A 450 -8.59 4.70 -22.56
N ALA A 451 -9.41 4.40 -23.57
CA ALA A 451 -10.87 4.27 -23.48
C ALA A 451 -11.30 2.80 -23.35
#